data_AF-W7LPJ6-F1
#
_entry.id   AF-W7LPJ6-F1
#
_cell.length_a   1.000
_cell.length_b   1.000
_cell.length_c   1.000
_cell.angle_alpha   90.00
_cell.angle_beta   90.00
_cell.angle_gamma   90.00
#
_symmetry.space_group_name_H-M   'P 1'
#
loop_
_entity.id
_entity.type
_entity.pdbx_description
1 polymer ?
#
loop_
_entity_poly.entity_id
_entity_poly.type
_entity_poly.pdbx_seq_one_letter_code
_entity_poly.pdbx_strand_id
1 'polypeptide(L)'
;MMFKSTLLALAVTAGLSDALGINCRGSGLCSGNKGALGQLIAQVRAIDPNKTFRNGEHVSCVDINNIGNHPAICAFYQNIGDRTFSLAQTQTFLQQIVDHGCKLCGSVPTDPGNNVANGQLTVNVVINPTSRDTRQSPAVYKKRSDKTSPTERDAPEIPAAYEKRGDNLLVRRLGINCRGSSTCGVGGIGHTPNGDLKDVRDAVAAGEEGNFGNGDHIACIPFAFGNLCAFYQNIGSRTFTKEQSVTFLDQLRQHGCSKCGSIPVDPGNDVKNGQLTVNYVA
;
A
#
# COMPACT_ATOMS: atom_id res chain seq x y z
N MET A 1 69.55 -6.38 20.09
CA MET A 1 68.78 -5.29 19.45
C MET A 1 67.48 -5.89 18.93
N MET A 2 66.33 -5.59 19.57
CA MET A 2 65.00 -6.05 19.16
C MET A 2 64.34 -4.96 18.32
N PHE A 3 64.09 -5.23 17.04
CA PHE A 3 63.27 -4.36 16.19
C PHE A 3 61.79 -4.66 16.45
N LYS A 4 61.08 -3.71 17.07
CA LYS A 4 59.62 -3.76 17.23
C LYS A 4 58.97 -3.10 16.02
N SER A 5 58.44 -3.90 15.10
CA SER A 5 57.60 -3.42 14.00
C SER A 5 56.25 -2.94 14.55
N THR A 6 55.96 -1.65 14.39
CA THR A 6 54.68 -1.03 14.74
C THR A 6 53.80 -1.02 13.49
N LEU A 7 52.74 -1.83 13.48
CA LEU A 7 51.69 -1.80 12.46
C LEU A 7 50.71 -0.66 12.78
N LEU A 8 50.67 0.36 11.93
CA LEU A 8 49.63 1.39 11.95
C LEU A 8 48.36 0.83 11.31
N ALA A 9 47.29 0.67 12.09
CA ALA A 9 45.96 0.36 11.57
C ALA A 9 45.26 1.65 11.12
N LEU A 10 45.04 1.80 9.82
CA LEU A 10 44.20 2.85 9.24
C LEU A 10 42.72 2.50 9.50
N ALA A 11 42.10 3.18 10.46
CA ALA A 11 40.67 3.13 10.68
C ALA A 11 39.97 3.93 9.56
N VAL A 12 39.45 3.24 8.55
CA VAL A 12 38.58 3.84 7.53
C VAL A 12 37.21 4.04 8.16
N THR A 13 36.90 5.27 8.57
CA THR A 13 35.53 5.66 8.92
C THR A 13 34.73 5.79 7.63
N ALA A 14 34.06 4.71 7.22
CA ALA A 14 33.03 4.78 6.18
C ALA A 14 31.85 5.59 6.74
N GLY A 15 31.66 6.82 6.25
CA GLY A 15 30.46 7.60 6.52
C GLY A 15 29.26 6.88 5.91
N LEU A 16 28.41 6.29 6.75
CA LEU A 16 27.10 5.82 6.35
C LEU A 16 26.28 7.07 5.97
N SER A 17 26.23 7.38 4.68
CA SER A 17 25.21 8.29 4.17
C SER A 17 23.88 7.58 4.36
N ASP A 18 23.06 8.03 5.31
CA ASP A 18 21.70 7.52 5.49
C ASP A 18 20.95 7.72 4.17
N ALA A 19 20.85 6.67 3.38
CA ALA A 19 20.02 6.63 2.19
C ALA A 19 18.59 6.92 2.63
N LEU A 20 18.07 8.09 2.26
CA LEU A 20 16.70 8.45 2.57
C LEU A 20 15.80 7.58 1.70
N GLY A 21 15.23 6.55 2.30
CA GLY A 21 14.31 5.63 1.64
C GLY A 21 12.91 6.21 1.45
N ILE A 22 11.97 5.29 1.25
CA ILE A 22 10.55 5.64 1.25
C ILE A 22 10.19 6.45 2.50
N ASN A 23 9.41 7.51 2.33
CA ASN A 23 9.11 8.43 3.41
C ASN A 23 7.82 9.22 3.14
N CYS A 24 7.29 9.86 4.19
CA CYS A 24 6.08 10.69 4.12
C CYS A 24 6.38 12.19 4.21
N ARG A 25 7.57 12.61 3.76
CA ARG A 25 7.93 14.04 3.73
C ARG A 25 7.22 14.72 2.56
N GLY A 26 6.90 15.99 2.76
CA GLY A 26 6.22 16.82 1.77
C GLY A 26 6.10 18.25 2.26
N SER A 27 5.34 19.06 1.53
CA SER A 27 4.99 20.41 1.91
C SER A 27 4.27 20.44 3.28
N GLY A 28 4.41 21.54 4.02
CA GLY A 28 3.58 21.78 5.21
C GLY A 28 2.07 21.80 4.91
N LEU A 29 1.69 21.98 3.63
CA LEU A 29 0.31 21.89 3.16
C LEU A 29 -0.20 20.45 3.04
N CYS A 30 0.66 19.44 3.26
CA CYS A 30 0.28 18.04 3.30
C CYS A 30 -0.49 17.64 4.58
N SER A 31 -0.75 18.58 5.49
CA SER A 31 -1.69 18.41 6.60
C SER A 31 -3.04 19.03 6.23
N GLY A 32 -4.08 18.21 6.00
CA GLY A 32 -5.44 18.75 5.92
C GLY A 32 -6.45 18.04 5.04
N ASN A 33 -6.05 17.10 4.16
CA ASN A 33 -6.99 16.47 3.24
C ASN A 33 -6.83 14.95 3.18
N LYS A 34 -7.65 14.21 3.95
CA LYS A 34 -7.54 12.74 4.10
C LYS A 34 -7.96 11.94 2.86
N GLY A 35 -8.61 12.56 1.87
CA GLY A 35 -9.14 11.87 0.68
C GLY A 35 -8.35 12.10 -0.62
N ALA A 36 -7.52 13.15 -0.69
CA ALA A 36 -6.92 13.58 -1.95
C ALA A 36 -5.89 12.58 -2.52
N LEU A 37 -5.12 11.89 -1.67
CA LEU A 37 -4.22 10.81 -2.13
C LEU A 37 -5.01 9.63 -2.73
N GLY A 38 -6.14 9.26 -2.11
CA GLY A 38 -7.02 8.22 -2.66
C GLY A 38 -7.63 8.62 -4.01
N GLN A 39 -8.06 9.89 -4.13
CA GLN A 39 -8.57 10.43 -5.39
C GLN A 39 -7.50 10.47 -6.48
N LEU A 40 -6.26 10.83 -6.13
CA LEU A 40 -5.13 10.84 -7.04
C LEU A 40 -4.88 9.43 -7.60
N ILE A 41 -4.83 8.44 -6.70
CA ILE A 41 -4.66 7.03 -7.10
C ILE A 41 -5.81 6.58 -8.02
N ALA A 42 -7.05 6.98 -7.74
CA ALA A 42 -8.19 6.68 -8.61
C ALA A 42 -8.06 7.34 -10.00
N GLN A 43 -7.60 8.59 -10.09
CA GLN A 43 -7.36 9.26 -11.38
C GLN A 43 -6.23 8.59 -12.17
N VAL A 44 -5.13 8.23 -11.51
CA VAL A 44 -4.01 7.52 -12.15
C VAL A 44 -4.49 6.19 -12.74
N ARG A 45 -5.41 5.47 -12.09
CA ARG A 45 -5.99 4.23 -12.64
C ARG A 45 -6.78 4.41 -13.93
N ALA A 46 -7.27 5.61 -14.21
CA ALA A 46 -8.05 5.92 -15.41
C ALA A 46 -7.19 6.38 -16.60
N ILE A 47 -5.86 6.49 -16.44
CA ILE A 47 -4.93 6.85 -17.51
C ILE A 47 -4.79 5.68 -18.49
N ASP A 48 -4.48 5.98 -19.75
CA ASP A 48 -4.13 4.98 -20.77
C ASP A 48 -3.06 4.00 -20.23
N PRO A 49 -3.31 2.68 -20.25
CA PRO A 49 -2.36 1.68 -19.73
C PRO A 49 -1.01 1.68 -20.45
N ASN A 50 -0.93 2.18 -21.68
CA ASN A 50 0.31 2.27 -22.46
C ASN A 50 1.09 3.57 -22.20
N LYS A 51 0.56 4.47 -21.36
CA LYS A 51 1.22 5.72 -21.03
C LYS A 51 2.49 5.46 -20.22
N THR A 52 3.55 6.16 -20.60
CA THR A 52 4.80 6.24 -19.85
C THR A 52 5.04 7.67 -19.37
N PHE A 53 5.77 7.78 -18.25
CA PHE A 53 6.04 9.03 -17.57
C PHE A 53 7.55 9.27 -17.47
N ARG A 54 7.95 10.52 -17.69
CA ARG A 54 9.35 10.96 -17.68
C ARG A 54 9.70 11.78 -16.44
N ASN A 55 10.99 12.07 -16.29
CA ASN A 55 11.47 12.98 -15.26
C ASN A 55 10.80 14.36 -15.37
N GLY A 56 10.24 14.85 -14.26
CA GLY A 56 9.54 16.12 -14.17
C GLY A 56 8.11 16.11 -14.71
N GLU A 57 7.62 15.00 -15.28
CA GLU A 57 6.24 14.89 -15.75
C GLU A 57 5.29 14.63 -14.57
N HIS A 58 4.22 15.42 -14.49
CA HIS A 58 3.10 15.11 -13.60
C HIS A 58 2.31 13.93 -14.16
N VAL A 59 2.17 12.89 -13.34
CA VAL A 59 1.35 11.73 -13.63
C VAL A 59 -0.13 12.11 -13.56
N SER A 60 -0.51 12.81 -12.50
CA SER A 60 -1.88 13.31 -12.26
C SER A 60 -1.84 14.32 -11.11
N CYS A 61 -2.82 15.23 -11.08
CA CYS A 61 -3.01 16.23 -10.04
C CYS A 61 -4.47 16.31 -9.60
N VAL A 62 -4.68 16.33 -8.28
CA VAL A 62 -5.99 16.50 -7.65
C VAL A 62 -6.04 17.82 -6.90
N ASP A 63 -6.97 18.69 -7.29
CA ASP A 63 -7.20 19.96 -6.60
C ASP A 63 -7.61 19.72 -5.14
N ILE A 64 -6.95 20.42 -4.21
CA ILE A 64 -7.23 20.27 -2.78
C ILE A 64 -8.01 21.41 -2.17
N ASN A 65 -8.25 22.53 -2.86
CA ASN A 65 -9.16 23.62 -2.45
C ASN A 65 -9.49 24.59 -3.61
N ASN A 66 -10.68 25.23 -3.57
CA ASN A 66 -11.08 26.34 -4.45
C ASN A 66 -10.55 27.72 -4.00
N ILE A 67 -9.49 27.73 -3.20
CA ILE A 67 -8.87 28.97 -2.69
C ILE A 67 -7.88 29.46 -3.76
N GLY A 68 -7.81 30.77 -3.98
CA GLY A 68 -6.92 31.38 -4.99
C GLY A 68 -5.49 30.82 -4.92
N ASN A 69 -4.90 30.59 -6.10
CA ASN A 69 -3.62 29.89 -6.39
C ASN A 69 -3.69 28.37 -6.64
N HIS A 70 -4.89 27.77 -6.73
CA HIS A 70 -5.13 26.38 -7.18
C HIS A 70 -4.08 25.35 -6.70
N PRO A 71 -3.98 25.13 -5.37
CA PRO A 71 -3.12 24.08 -4.85
C PRO A 71 -3.69 22.71 -5.24
N ALA A 72 -2.84 21.86 -5.79
CA ALA A 72 -3.17 20.48 -6.11
C ALA A 72 -2.16 19.52 -5.48
N ILE A 73 -2.63 18.32 -5.17
CA ILE A 73 -1.78 17.18 -4.83
C ILE A 73 -1.43 16.47 -6.13
N CYS A 74 -0.15 16.44 -6.48
CA CYS A 74 0.32 15.84 -7.71
C CYS A 74 1.26 14.67 -7.44
N ALA A 75 1.14 13.63 -8.27
CA ALA A 75 2.17 12.60 -8.42
C ALA A 75 3.10 12.97 -9.57
N PHE A 76 4.41 12.88 -9.38
CA PHE A 76 5.40 13.13 -10.43
C PHE A 76 6.72 12.42 -10.15
N TYR A 77 7.45 12.12 -11.23
CA TYR A 77 8.79 11.56 -11.14
C TYR A 77 9.84 12.65 -11.05
N GLN A 78 10.85 12.45 -10.21
CA GLN A 78 12.00 13.34 -10.12
C GLN A 78 13.29 12.54 -9.87
N ASN A 79 14.41 13.12 -10.30
CA ASN A 79 15.73 12.52 -10.24
C ASN A 79 15.85 11.18 -10.98
N ILE A 80 14.98 10.90 -11.96
CA ILE A 80 15.01 9.62 -12.69
C ILE A 80 15.86 9.65 -13.98
N GLY A 81 16.45 10.80 -14.34
CA GLY A 81 17.22 10.94 -15.58
C GLY A 81 16.38 10.69 -16.83
N ASP A 82 16.92 9.96 -17.81
CA ASP A 82 16.23 9.61 -19.06
C ASP A 82 15.27 8.41 -18.94
N ARG A 83 15.17 7.83 -17.75
CA ARG A 83 14.29 6.68 -17.51
C ARG A 83 12.84 7.07 -17.67
N THR A 84 12.04 6.07 -18.02
CA THR A 84 10.59 6.18 -18.09
C THR A 84 9.95 5.07 -17.31
N PHE A 85 8.82 5.34 -16.69
CA PHE A 85 8.02 4.34 -15.99
C PHE A 85 6.66 4.20 -16.64
N SER A 86 6.19 2.96 -16.76
CA SER A 86 4.83 2.68 -17.22
C SER A 86 3.79 3.08 -16.17
N LEU A 87 2.53 3.17 -16.59
CA LEU A 87 1.42 3.34 -15.66
C LEU A 87 1.40 2.26 -14.57
N ALA A 88 1.64 1.00 -14.93
CA ALA A 88 1.66 -0.11 -13.98
C ALA A 88 2.73 0.09 -12.90
N GLN A 89 3.96 0.44 -13.29
CA GLN A 89 5.04 0.74 -12.34
C GLN A 89 4.69 1.95 -11.46
N THR A 90 4.09 2.99 -12.06
CA THR A 90 3.64 4.18 -11.34
C THR A 90 2.62 3.83 -10.25
N GLN A 91 1.65 2.97 -10.56
CA GLN A 91 0.68 2.48 -9.58
C GLN A 91 1.36 1.70 -8.46
N THR A 92 2.33 0.84 -8.76
CA THR A 92 3.13 0.11 -7.75
C THR A 92 3.87 1.07 -6.80
N PHE A 93 4.44 2.15 -7.32
CA PHE A 93 5.14 3.12 -6.48
C PHE A 93 4.19 3.96 -5.61
N LEU A 94 3.06 4.43 -6.16
CA LEU A 94 2.02 5.08 -5.36
C LEU A 94 1.53 4.17 -4.25
N GLN A 95 1.46 2.87 -4.55
CA GLN A 95 1.06 1.86 -3.60
C GLN A 95 2.05 1.74 -2.45
N GLN A 96 3.36 1.68 -2.74
CA GLN A 96 4.39 1.66 -1.69
C GLN A 96 4.27 2.89 -0.76
N ILE A 97 3.95 4.08 -1.28
CA ILE A 97 3.72 5.30 -0.47
C ILE A 97 2.55 5.11 0.51
N VAL A 98 1.44 4.52 0.05
CA VAL A 98 0.28 4.19 0.90
C VAL A 98 0.66 3.14 1.94
N ASP A 99 1.34 2.07 1.53
CA ASP A 99 1.74 0.96 2.42
C ASP A 99 2.75 1.41 3.49
N HIS A 100 3.56 2.43 3.19
CA HIS A 100 4.43 3.10 4.16
C HIS A 100 3.67 3.95 5.19
N GLY A 101 2.34 4.10 5.05
CA GLY A 101 1.48 4.84 5.98
C GLY A 101 1.40 6.34 5.70
N CYS A 102 1.81 6.78 4.51
CA CYS A 102 1.74 8.18 4.13
C CYS A 102 0.29 8.58 3.87
N LYS A 103 -0.20 9.58 4.61
CA LYS A 103 -1.60 9.99 4.60
C LYS A 103 -1.98 10.90 3.44
N LEU A 104 -1.01 11.63 2.89
CA LEU A 104 -1.27 12.58 1.81
C LEU A 104 -0.06 12.75 0.87
N CYS A 105 1.13 12.97 1.43
CA CYS A 105 2.35 13.19 0.69
C CYS A 105 3.43 12.19 1.08
N GLY A 106 4.34 11.94 0.16
CA GLY A 106 5.49 11.06 0.37
C GLY A 106 6.28 10.84 -0.90
N SER A 107 7.38 10.12 -0.76
CA SER A 107 8.25 9.75 -1.86
C SER A 107 8.70 8.32 -1.70
N VAL A 108 8.84 7.62 -2.83
CA VAL A 108 9.37 6.26 -2.89
C VAL A 108 10.53 6.20 -3.89
N PRO A 109 11.66 5.57 -3.53
CA PRO A 109 12.76 5.37 -4.47
C PRO A 109 12.33 4.51 -5.66
N THR A 110 12.78 4.86 -6.85
CA THR A 110 12.59 4.03 -8.04
C THR A 110 13.73 3.05 -8.28
N ASP A 111 14.86 3.23 -7.58
CA ASP A 111 16.07 2.42 -7.72
C ASP A 111 16.28 1.43 -6.56
N PRO A 112 16.94 0.30 -6.83
CA PRO A 112 17.54 -0.54 -5.79
C PRO A 112 18.47 0.28 -4.89
N GLY A 113 18.52 -0.06 -3.60
CA GLY A 113 19.33 0.66 -2.60
C GLY A 113 18.57 1.70 -1.78
N ASN A 114 17.25 1.82 -1.99
CA ASN A 114 16.33 2.57 -1.12
C ASN A 114 16.80 4.01 -0.86
N ASN A 115 17.22 4.73 -1.90
CA ASN A 115 17.64 6.12 -1.80
C ASN A 115 16.88 6.98 -2.81
N VAL A 116 16.02 7.87 -2.33
CA VAL A 116 15.21 8.76 -3.16
C VAL A 116 16.06 9.75 -3.98
N ALA A 117 17.30 10.02 -3.54
CA ALA A 117 18.24 10.88 -4.27
C ALA A 117 18.61 10.33 -5.65
N ASN A 118 18.51 9.01 -5.85
CA ASN A 118 18.86 8.35 -7.11
C ASN A 118 17.69 8.33 -8.11
N GLY A 119 16.48 8.68 -7.66
CA GLY A 119 15.25 8.62 -8.44
C GLY A 119 14.07 8.28 -7.55
N GLN A 120 12.96 8.99 -7.72
CA GLN A 120 11.79 8.81 -6.89
C GLN A 120 10.49 9.16 -7.63
N LEU A 121 9.43 8.45 -7.28
CA LEU A 121 8.06 8.94 -7.45
C LEU A 121 7.69 9.75 -6.21
N THR A 122 7.14 10.94 -6.42
CA THR A 122 6.77 11.87 -5.34
C THR A 122 5.30 12.22 -5.44
N VAL A 123 4.62 12.19 -4.30
CA VAL A 123 3.31 12.83 -4.11
C VAL A 123 3.50 14.05 -3.22
N ASN A 124 3.23 15.23 -3.73
CA ASN A 124 3.36 16.48 -2.98
C ASN A 124 2.35 17.54 -3.44
N VAL A 125 2.19 18.59 -2.63
CA VAL A 125 1.42 19.78 -3.02
C VAL A 125 2.21 20.60 -4.03
N VAL A 126 1.57 20.92 -5.15
CA VAL A 126 2.04 21.80 -6.21
C VAL A 126 1.11 23.00 -6.32
N ILE A 127 1.66 24.20 -6.39
CA ILE A 127 0.90 25.45 -6.57
C ILE A 127 0.89 25.77 -8.05
N ASN A 128 -0.29 26.04 -8.62
CA ASN A 128 -0.50 26.29 -10.05
C ASN A 128 0.08 25.18 -10.96
N PRO A 129 -0.34 23.90 -10.81
CA PRO A 129 0.01 22.88 -11.79
C PRO A 129 -0.50 23.32 -13.17
N THR A 130 0.25 23.03 -14.23
CA THR A 130 -0.14 23.49 -15.56
C THR A 130 -1.47 22.84 -15.96
N SER A 131 -2.32 23.57 -16.69
CA SER A 131 -3.68 23.12 -17.04
C SER A 131 -3.74 21.85 -17.92
N ARG A 132 -2.59 21.31 -18.35
CA ARG A 132 -2.47 20.02 -19.02
C ARG A 132 -2.52 18.85 -18.03
N ASP A 133 -2.13 19.07 -16.78
CA ASP A 133 -2.03 18.05 -15.73
C ASP A 133 -3.37 17.76 -15.04
N THR A 134 -4.32 18.70 -15.12
CA THR A 134 -5.68 18.59 -14.52
C THR A 134 -6.75 18.06 -15.48
N ARG A 135 -6.44 17.91 -16.78
CA ARG A 135 -7.41 17.53 -17.84
C ARG A 135 -7.27 16.12 -18.39
N GLN A 136 -6.62 15.20 -17.67
CA GLN A 136 -6.65 13.76 -17.99
C GLN A 136 -7.68 13.01 -17.12
N SER A 137 -8.88 13.57 -17.02
CA SER A 137 -10.06 12.86 -16.55
C SER A 137 -11.03 12.74 -17.73
N PRO A 138 -11.51 11.54 -18.12
CA PRO A 138 -12.63 11.45 -19.03
C PRO A 138 -13.82 12.18 -18.38
N ALA A 139 -14.47 13.01 -19.17
CA ALA A 139 -15.55 13.88 -18.76
C ALA A 139 -16.81 13.09 -18.39
N VAL A 140 -16.91 12.52 -17.18
CA VAL A 140 -18.20 12.10 -16.60
C VAL A 140 -18.12 12.21 -15.09
N TYR A 141 -18.61 13.33 -14.53
CA TYR A 141 -19.54 13.39 -13.40
C TYR A 141 -19.96 14.86 -13.23
N LYS A 142 -20.74 15.34 -14.21
CA LYS A 142 -21.52 16.57 -14.04
C LYS A 142 -22.87 16.18 -13.44
N LYS A 143 -23.01 16.31 -12.13
CA LYS A 143 -24.32 16.49 -11.46
C LYS A 143 -24.09 17.51 -10.35
N ARG A 144 -24.10 18.80 -10.71
CA ARG A 144 -25.25 19.70 -10.56
C ARG A 144 -25.78 19.66 -9.13
N SER A 145 -25.36 20.69 -8.39
CA SER A 145 -26.01 21.23 -7.21
C SER A 145 -27.53 21.18 -7.37
N ASP A 146 -28.20 20.55 -6.42
CA ASP A 146 -29.48 21.06 -5.96
C ASP A 146 -29.52 21.00 -4.43
N LYS A 147 -29.87 22.15 -3.87
CA LYS A 147 -30.08 22.39 -2.45
C LYS A 147 -31.18 21.48 -1.94
N THR A 148 -31.00 20.91 -0.75
CA THR A 148 -31.98 20.90 0.36
C THR A 148 -31.28 20.30 1.59
N SER A 149 -31.09 21.10 2.64
CA SER A 149 -30.77 20.58 3.98
C SER A 149 -31.97 19.81 4.54
N PRO A 150 -31.73 18.72 5.30
CA PRO A 150 -32.45 18.62 6.57
C PRO A 150 -31.57 18.15 7.74
N THR A 151 -31.58 18.97 8.79
CA THR A 151 -31.75 18.63 10.22
C THR A 151 -30.98 17.43 10.79
N GLU A 152 -29.97 17.77 11.62
CA GLU A 152 -29.87 17.40 13.04
C GLU A 152 -30.74 16.21 13.51
N ARG A 153 -30.08 15.11 13.91
CA ARG A 153 -30.40 14.31 15.10
C ARG A 153 -29.38 13.17 15.33
N ASP A 154 -28.87 13.18 16.56
CA ASP A 154 -28.49 12.06 17.42
C ASP A 154 -27.24 11.21 17.07
N ALA A 155 -26.11 11.68 17.59
CA ALA A 155 -24.90 10.90 17.81
C ALA A 155 -25.09 9.90 18.96
N PRO A 156 -24.63 8.64 18.85
CA PRO A 156 -24.36 7.81 20.02
C PRO A 156 -23.02 8.20 20.63
N GLU A 157 -23.05 8.51 21.92
CA GLU A 157 -21.92 8.85 22.78
C GLU A 157 -20.81 7.79 22.73
N ILE A 158 -19.57 8.22 22.49
CA ILE A 158 -18.37 7.43 22.77
C ILE A 158 -17.97 7.73 24.21
N PRO A 159 -17.95 6.75 25.15
CA PRO A 159 -17.35 6.99 26.43
C PRO A 159 -15.83 7.08 26.28
N ALA A 160 -15.32 8.23 26.74
CA ALA A 160 -13.91 8.52 26.89
C ALA A 160 -13.25 7.58 27.91
N ALA A 161 -12.13 6.96 27.52
CA ALA A 161 -11.05 6.58 28.43
C ALA A 161 -9.77 6.43 27.61
N TYR A 162 -9.10 7.55 27.32
CA TYR A 162 -7.73 7.54 26.83
C TYR A 162 -6.81 7.37 28.05
N GLU A 163 -6.61 6.13 28.48
CA GLU A 163 -5.65 5.84 29.54
C GLU A 163 -4.25 5.70 28.94
N LYS A 164 -3.40 6.66 29.31
CA LYS A 164 -1.98 6.74 28.97
C LYS A 164 -1.22 5.68 29.77
N ARG A 165 -0.75 4.61 29.10
CA ARG A 165 0.21 3.64 29.65
C ARG A 165 0.97 3.05 28.47
N GLY A 166 2.23 3.40 28.23
CA GLY A 166 3.37 3.24 29.13
C GLY A 166 4.30 2.25 28.42
N ASP A 167 5.50 2.71 28.06
CA ASP A 167 6.48 1.93 27.33
C ASP A 167 6.74 0.59 28.02
N ASN A 168 6.48 -0.51 27.30
CA ASN A 168 7.18 -1.77 27.52
C ASN A 168 7.22 -2.58 26.24
N LEU A 169 8.45 -2.94 25.90
CA LEU A 169 8.91 -3.75 24.79
C LEU A 169 8.37 -5.19 24.89
N LEU A 170 7.07 -5.38 24.71
CA LEU A 170 6.50 -6.66 24.34
C LEU A 170 6.41 -6.67 22.82
N VAL A 171 7.16 -7.57 22.19
CA VAL A 171 6.99 -7.91 20.77
C VAL A 171 5.49 -8.13 20.57
N ARG A 172 4.80 -7.19 19.90
CA ARG A 172 3.38 -7.30 19.59
C ARG A 172 3.20 -8.60 18.81
N ARG A 173 2.73 -9.66 19.47
CA ARG A 173 2.24 -10.88 18.82
C ARG A 173 1.09 -10.43 17.94
N LEU A 174 1.36 -10.36 16.65
CA LEU A 174 0.35 -9.90 15.71
C LEU A 174 -0.54 -11.11 15.46
N GLY A 175 -1.73 -11.09 16.06
CA GLY A 175 -2.73 -12.13 15.91
C GLY A 175 -3.43 -12.07 14.55
N ILE A 176 -4.63 -12.64 14.49
CA ILE A 176 -5.51 -12.46 13.34
C ILE A 176 -5.67 -10.96 13.01
N ASN A 177 -5.51 -10.59 11.75
CA ASN A 177 -5.54 -9.19 11.34
C ASN A 177 -5.91 -9.04 9.87
N CYS A 178 -6.42 -7.87 9.49
CA CYS A 178 -6.84 -7.58 8.11
C CYS A 178 -5.80 -6.77 7.34
N ARG A 179 -4.51 -6.96 7.66
CA ARG A 179 -3.43 -6.29 6.93
C ARG A 179 -3.18 -7.02 5.62
N GLY A 180 -2.80 -6.25 4.63
CA GLY A 180 -2.45 -6.72 3.30
C GLY A 180 -2.01 -5.53 2.47
N SER A 181 -1.66 -5.80 1.22
CA SER A 181 -1.44 -4.75 0.23
C SER A 181 -2.71 -3.92 0.12
N SER A 182 -2.59 -2.60 -0.04
CA SER A 182 -3.77 -1.79 -0.36
C SER A 182 -4.43 -2.17 -1.70
N THR A 183 -3.75 -2.94 -2.57
CA THR A 183 -4.32 -3.54 -3.79
C THR A 183 -5.44 -4.54 -3.46
N CYS A 184 -5.47 -5.06 -2.23
CA CYS A 184 -6.60 -5.84 -1.74
C CYS A 184 -7.92 -5.09 -1.81
N GLY A 185 -7.91 -3.76 -1.64
CA GLY A 185 -9.11 -2.92 -1.73
C GLY A 185 -9.52 -2.53 -3.16
N VAL A 186 -8.78 -2.96 -4.18
CA VAL A 186 -8.90 -2.44 -5.56
C VAL A 186 -9.48 -3.53 -6.47
N GLY A 187 -10.77 -3.78 -6.32
CA GLY A 187 -11.52 -4.76 -7.12
C GLY A 187 -12.06 -4.18 -8.43
N GLY A 188 -11.82 -4.91 -9.53
CA GLY A 188 -12.61 -4.96 -10.78
C GLY A 188 -12.68 -3.72 -11.68
N ILE A 189 -11.93 -3.72 -12.80
CA ILE A 189 -12.33 -2.98 -14.01
C ILE A 189 -12.93 -4.01 -14.97
N GLY A 190 -14.22 -3.84 -15.32
CA GLY A 190 -14.91 -4.68 -16.32
C GLY A 190 -15.21 -6.11 -15.84
N HIS A 191 -16.42 -6.33 -15.33
CA HIS A 191 -17.03 -7.65 -15.02
C HIS A 191 -16.20 -8.67 -14.22
N THR A 192 -15.04 -8.31 -13.68
CA THR A 192 -14.22 -9.19 -12.83
C THR A 192 -14.61 -9.04 -11.36
N PRO A 193 -14.53 -10.11 -10.54
CA PRO A 193 -14.91 -10.07 -9.13
C PRO A 193 -14.18 -8.95 -8.37
N ASN A 194 -14.84 -8.40 -7.35
CA ASN A 194 -14.34 -7.27 -6.55
C ASN A 194 -13.12 -7.61 -5.68
N GLY A 195 -12.52 -8.78 -5.87
CA GLY A 195 -11.34 -9.16 -5.13
C GLY A 195 -11.64 -9.34 -3.66
N ASP A 196 -12.81 -9.90 -3.33
CA ASP A 196 -13.19 -10.12 -1.94
C ASP A 196 -12.47 -11.34 -1.40
N LEU A 197 -12.12 -11.30 -0.11
CA LEU A 197 -11.59 -12.46 0.61
C LEU A 197 -12.56 -13.66 0.53
N LYS A 198 -13.86 -13.37 0.40
CA LYS A 198 -14.91 -14.36 0.11
C LYS A 198 -14.63 -15.11 -1.19
N ASP A 199 -14.25 -14.42 -2.26
CA ASP A 199 -14.02 -15.04 -3.57
C ASP A 199 -12.83 -15.99 -3.52
N VAL A 200 -11.75 -15.57 -2.84
CA VAL A 200 -10.58 -16.43 -2.59
C VAL A 200 -10.98 -17.65 -1.77
N ARG A 201 -11.77 -17.47 -0.71
CA ARG A 201 -12.29 -18.56 0.12
C ARG A 201 -13.11 -19.54 -0.69
N ASP A 202 -14.00 -19.04 -1.54
CA ASP A 202 -14.86 -19.88 -2.38
C ASP A 202 -14.05 -20.64 -3.44
N ALA A 203 -13.01 -20.02 -4.01
CA ALA A 203 -12.08 -20.70 -4.91
C ALA A 203 -11.26 -21.79 -4.22
N VAL A 204 -10.77 -21.56 -2.99
CA VAL A 204 -10.13 -22.63 -2.21
C VAL A 204 -11.11 -23.77 -1.95
N ALA A 205 -12.36 -23.48 -1.56
CA ALA A 205 -13.35 -24.50 -1.27
C ALA A 205 -13.75 -25.33 -2.50
N ALA A 206 -13.79 -24.71 -3.68
CA ALA A 206 -14.09 -25.36 -4.95
C ALA A 206 -12.90 -26.13 -5.55
N GLY A 207 -11.69 -25.92 -5.05
CA GLY A 207 -10.48 -26.61 -5.49
C GLY A 207 -10.43 -28.09 -5.11
N GLU A 208 -9.47 -28.79 -5.72
CA GLU A 208 -9.18 -30.19 -5.43
C GLU A 208 -8.69 -30.38 -3.99
N GLU A 209 -8.93 -31.56 -3.43
CA GLU A 209 -8.35 -31.91 -2.12
C GLU A 209 -6.83 -31.94 -2.21
N GLY A 210 -6.17 -31.40 -1.19
CA GLY A 210 -4.71 -31.27 -1.21
C GLY A 210 -4.14 -30.89 0.15
N ASN A 211 -2.82 -31.07 0.26
CA ASN A 211 -2.01 -30.62 1.39
C ASN A 211 -1.10 -29.49 0.92
N PHE A 212 -1.22 -28.33 1.56
CA PHE A 212 -0.51 -27.11 1.17
C PHE A 212 0.59 -26.80 2.16
N GLY A 213 1.81 -26.68 1.67
CA GLY A 213 3.01 -26.37 2.42
C GLY A 213 3.40 -24.88 2.39
N ASN A 214 4.57 -24.60 2.95
CA ASN A 214 5.07 -23.23 3.04
C ASN A 214 5.37 -22.64 1.65
N GLY A 215 4.73 -21.51 1.33
CA GLY A 215 4.88 -20.82 0.05
C GLY A 215 3.88 -21.27 -1.03
N ASP A 216 3.12 -22.33 -0.79
CA ASP A 216 2.14 -22.81 -1.76
C ASP A 216 0.97 -21.85 -1.89
N HIS A 217 0.66 -21.47 -3.12
CA HIS A 217 -0.57 -20.75 -3.46
C HIS A 217 -1.72 -21.75 -3.53
N ILE A 218 -2.64 -21.66 -2.57
CA ILE A 218 -3.78 -22.56 -2.42
C ILE A 218 -4.82 -22.29 -3.51
N ALA A 219 -5.19 -21.01 -3.66
CA ALA A 219 -6.00 -20.51 -4.77
C ALA A 219 -5.70 -19.04 -4.99
N CYS A 220 -5.88 -18.61 -6.24
CA CYS A 220 -5.65 -17.25 -6.69
C CYS A 220 -6.84 -16.78 -7.53
N ILE A 221 -7.37 -15.60 -7.23
CA ILE A 221 -8.36 -14.92 -8.07
C ILE A 221 -7.61 -13.94 -8.97
N PRO A 222 -7.83 -13.99 -10.30
CA PRO A 222 -7.18 -13.08 -11.23
C PRO A 222 -7.70 -11.65 -11.05
N PHE A 223 -6.76 -10.71 -11.03
CA PHE A 223 -6.98 -9.27 -11.05
C PHE A 223 -6.41 -8.68 -12.34
N ALA A 224 -6.77 -7.43 -12.64
CA ALA A 224 -6.31 -6.75 -13.85
C ALA A 224 -4.78 -6.72 -14.03
N PHE A 225 -4.00 -6.77 -12.94
CA PHE A 225 -2.53 -6.67 -12.99
C PHE A 225 -1.77 -7.65 -12.08
N GLY A 226 -2.39 -8.78 -11.71
CA GLY A 226 -1.81 -9.78 -10.81
C GLY A 226 -2.89 -10.71 -10.26
N ASN A 227 -2.69 -11.24 -9.05
CA ASN A 227 -3.63 -12.16 -8.43
C ASN A 227 -3.83 -11.83 -6.95
N LEU A 228 -5.05 -12.04 -6.44
CA LEU A 228 -5.30 -12.12 -5.01
C LEU A 228 -5.24 -13.59 -4.60
N CYS A 229 -4.25 -13.96 -3.81
CA CYS A 229 -3.96 -15.35 -3.49
C CYS A 229 -4.07 -15.63 -1.99
N ALA A 230 -4.52 -16.85 -1.66
CA ALA A 230 -4.35 -17.45 -0.34
C ALA A 230 -3.11 -18.35 -0.34
N PHE A 231 -2.22 -18.18 0.64
CA PHE A 231 -1.00 -18.98 0.75
C PHE A 231 -0.48 -19.05 2.19
N TYR A 232 0.30 -20.10 2.49
CA TYR A 232 0.93 -20.27 3.79
C TYR A 232 2.32 -19.64 3.83
N GLN A 233 2.67 -19.07 4.97
CA GLN A 233 4.00 -18.50 5.23
C GLN A 233 4.47 -18.82 6.64
N ASN A 234 5.79 -18.95 6.78
CA ASN A 234 6.47 -19.24 8.04
C ASN A 234 6.01 -20.54 8.70
N ILE A 235 5.47 -21.50 7.93
CA ILE A 235 4.97 -22.77 8.48
C ILE A 235 6.03 -23.89 8.50
N GLY A 236 7.23 -23.66 7.98
CA GLY A 236 8.29 -24.67 7.92
C GLY A 236 7.90 -25.86 7.04
N SER A 237 8.11 -27.09 7.52
CA SER A 237 7.77 -28.34 6.81
C SER A 237 6.34 -28.81 7.03
N ARG A 238 5.51 -28.01 7.70
CA ARG A 238 4.12 -28.36 7.97
C ARG A 238 3.29 -28.22 6.70
N THR A 239 2.20 -28.97 6.66
CA THR A 239 1.19 -28.87 5.63
C THR A 239 -0.18 -28.78 6.25
N PHE A 240 -1.11 -28.17 5.53
CA PHE A 240 -2.50 -28.03 5.93
C PHE A 240 -3.42 -28.51 4.83
N THR A 241 -4.54 -29.13 5.20
CA THR A 241 -5.53 -29.59 4.23
C THR A 241 -6.33 -28.42 3.64
N LYS A 242 -7.09 -28.70 2.58
CA LYS A 242 -8.06 -27.75 2.05
C LYS A 242 -9.07 -27.31 3.10
N GLU A 243 -9.65 -28.23 3.86
CA GLU A 243 -10.67 -27.91 4.88
C GLU A 243 -10.12 -27.05 6.00
N GLN A 244 -8.88 -27.31 6.43
CA GLN A 244 -8.19 -26.45 7.40
C GLN A 244 -7.99 -25.04 6.84
N SER A 245 -7.57 -24.94 5.57
CA SER A 245 -7.38 -23.66 4.87
C SER A 245 -8.69 -22.87 4.75
N VAL A 246 -9.79 -23.54 4.39
CA VAL A 246 -11.13 -22.93 4.35
C VAL A 246 -11.56 -22.45 5.74
N THR A 247 -11.29 -23.23 6.79
CA THR A 247 -11.61 -22.86 8.18
C THR A 247 -10.89 -21.58 8.59
N PHE A 248 -9.60 -21.46 8.29
CA PHE A 248 -8.82 -20.25 8.57
C PHE A 248 -9.33 -19.02 7.78
N LEU A 249 -9.72 -19.22 6.52
CA LEU A 249 -10.32 -18.17 5.70
C LEU A 249 -11.68 -17.72 6.24
N ASP A 250 -12.51 -18.64 6.73
CA ASP A 250 -13.77 -18.30 7.37
C ASP A 250 -13.55 -17.54 8.70
N GLN A 251 -12.52 -17.88 9.47
CA GLN A 251 -12.14 -17.12 10.67
C GLN A 251 -11.67 -15.71 10.34
N LEU A 252 -10.91 -15.50 9.26
CA LEU A 252 -10.56 -14.15 8.77
C LEU A 252 -11.80 -13.32 8.43
N ARG A 253 -12.80 -13.94 7.78
CA ARG A 253 -14.06 -13.28 7.45
C ARG A 253 -14.88 -12.94 8.69
N GLN A 254 -14.97 -13.87 9.64
CA GLN A 254 -15.66 -13.67 10.93
C GLN A 254 -14.99 -12.57 11.76
N HIS A 255 -13.67 -12.40 11.63
CA HIS A 255 -12.93 -11.29 12.23
C HIS A 255 -13.15 -9.93 11.52
N GLY A 256 -13.91 -9.90 10.41
CA GLY A 256 -14.26 -8.69 9.68
C GLY A 256 -13.32 -8.34 8.52
N CYS A 257 -12.41 -9.24 8.14
CA CYS A 257 -11.55 -9.02 6.98
C CYS A 257 -12.33 -9.27 5.68
N SER A 258 -12.56 -8.21 4.92
CA SER A 258 -13.33 -8.28 3.66
C SER A 258 -12.47 -8.51 2.42
N LYS A 259 -11.19 -8.14 2.46
CA LYS A 259 -10.30 -8.12 1.28
C LYS A 259 -9.04 -8.96 1.48
N CYS A 260 -8.23 -8.59 2.46
CA CYS A 260 -7.00 -9.27 2.81
C CYS A 260 -6.87 -9.43 4.31
N GLY A 261 -5.98 -10.32 4.71
CA GLY A 261 -5.68 -10.56 6.09
C GLY A 261 -4.77 -11.76 6.27
N SER A 262 -4.24 -11.86 7.48
CA SER A 262 -3.42 -12.97 7.91
C SER A 262 -3.94 -13.52 9.23
N ILE A 263 -3.93 -14.84 9.35
CA ILE A 263 -4.34 -15.55 10.55
C ILE A 263 -3.23 -16.51 10.97
N PRO A 264 -2.82 -16.48 12.26
CA PRO A 264 -1.86 -17.44 12.76
C PRO A 264 -2.45 -18.84 12.74
N VAL A 265 -1.66 -19.81 12.28
CA VAL A 265 -2.05 -21.23 12.26
C VAL A 265 -1.59 -21.97 13.52
N ASP A 266 -0.77 -21.31 14.34
CA ASP A 266 -0.21 -21.84 15.57
C ASP A 266 -0.91 -21.32 16.83
N PRO A 267 -0.96 -22.15 17.90
CA PRO A 267 -1.31 -21.70 19.24
C PRO A 267 -0.40 -20.54 19.67
N GLY A 268 -0.98 -19.52 20.30
CA GLY A 268 -0.24 -18.35 20.79
C GLY A 268 -0.46 -17.05 20.02
N ASN A 269 -1.29 -17.09 18.96
CA ASN A 269 -1.80 -15.93 18.23
C ASN A 269 -0.70 -14.99 17.72
N ASP A 270 0.38 -15.56 17.17
CA ASP A 270 1.49 -14.81 16.57
C ASP A 270 1.76 -15.34 15.17
N VAL A 271 1.47 -14.51 14.17
CA VAL A 271 1.68 -14.86 12.76
C VAL A 271 3.14 -15.10 12.38
N LYS A 272 4.10 -14.68 13.21
CA LYS A 272 5.52 -14.97 12.97
C LYS A 272 5.85 -16.46 13.04
N ASN A 273 5.05 -17.23 13.78
CA ASN A 273 5.27 -18.66 13.95
C ASN A 273 4.67 -19.50 12.83
N GLY A 274 3.84 -18.89 11.98
CA GLY A 274 3.12 -19.53 10.90
C GLY A 274 1.79 -18.82 10.66
N GLN A 275 1.48 -18.50 9.40
CA GLN A 275 0.23 -17.86 9.03
C GLN A 275 -0.33 -18.37 7.71
N LEU A 276 -1.66 -18.38 7.61
CA LEU A 276 -2.37 -18.32 6.33
C LEU A 276 -2.59 -16.85 6.01
N THR A 277 -2.26 -16.45 4.78
CA THR A 277 -2.38 -15.06 4.33
C THR A 277 -3.16 -15.00 3.04
N VAL A 278 -4.09 -14.04 2.98
CA VAL A 278 -4.70 -13.57 1.75
C VAL A 278 -4.07 -12.23 1.42
N ASN A 279 -3.33 -12.17 0.32
CA ASN A 279 -2.70 -10.94 -0.14
C ASN A 279 -2.58 -10.89 -1.67
N TYR A 280 -2.38 -9.69 -2.19
CA TYR A 280 -2.04 -9.48 -3.59
C TYR A 280 -0.64 -10.03 -3.90
N VAL A 281 -0.53 -10.72 -5.03
CA VAL A 281 0.70 -11.25 -5.63
C VAL A 281 0.78 -10.75 -7.06
N ALA A 282 1.88 -10.07 -7.39
CA ALA A 282 2.15 -9.54 -8.73
C ALA A 282 2.65 -10.63 -9.69
#